data_AF-A0A6S7IFS3-F1
#
_entry.id   AF-A0A6S7IFS3-F1
#
_cell.length_a   1.000
_cell.length_b   1.000
_cell.length_c   1.000
_cell.angle_alpha   90.00
_cell.angle_beta   90.00
_cell.angle_gamma   90.00
#
_symmetry.space_group_name_H-M   'P 1'
#
loop_
_entity.id
_entity.type
_entity.pdbx_description
1 polymer ?
#
loop_
_entity_poly.entity_id
_entity_poly.type
_entity_poly.pdbx_seq_one_letter_code
_entity_poly.pdbx_strand_id
1 'polypeptide(L)'
;MMFTTSKEEREKIKKKFKAKCPEPLNRQFPERATKQDAIENDGLRKRKIAQLFPPGEDQEKEKEKEQEHPTKKTRCCKKCKQAMKGLPRSHCPTPE
;
A
#
# COMPACT_ATOMS: atom_id res chain seq x y z
N MET A 1 30.11 17.17 17.10
CA MET A 1 29.89 18.63 17.20
C MET A 1 29.73 19.19 15.79
N MET A 2 28.54 19.68 15.41
CA MET A 2 28.28 20.17 14.04
C MET A 2 27.68 21.59 14.00
N PHE A 3 28.04 22.46 14.95
CA PHE A 3 27.46 23.81 15.01
C PHE A 3 28.45 24.94 15.33
N THR A 4 29.75 24.76 15.07
CA THR A 4 30.77 25.81 15.30
C THR A 4 31.12 26.60 14.04
N THR A 5 30.24 26.66 13.04
CA THR A 5 30.48 27.52 11.87
C THR A 5 30.17 28.98 12.21
N SER A 6 31.14 29.85 11.97
CA SER A 6 30.98 31.29 12.20
C SER A 6 29.87 31.87 11.32
N LYS A 7 29.35 33.05 11.69
CA LYS A 7 28.31 33.72 10.89
C LYS A 7 28.80 34.02 9.46
N GLU A 8 30.08 34.35 9.32
CA GLU A 8 30.72 34.63 8.04
C GLU A 8 30.84 33.38 7.17
N GLU A 9 31.21 32.23 7.74
CA GLU A 9 31.25 30.96 7.02
C GLU A 9 29.87 30.55 6.53
N ARG A 10 28.84 30.74 7.36
CA ARG A 10 27.45 30.51 6.95
C ARG A 10 27.05 31.38 5.76
N GLU A 11 27.40 32.66 5.76
CA GLU A 11 27.11 33.55 4.63
C GLU A 11 27.90 33.17 3.36
N LYS A 12 29.16 32.75 3.50
CA LYS A 12 29.97 32.23 2.37
C LYS A 12 29.34 30.96 1.78
N ILE A 13 28.93 30.01 2.61
CA ILE A 13 28.23 28.79 2.20
C ILE A 13 26.91 29.16 1.51
N LYS A 14 26.11 30.02 2.14
CA LYS A 14 24.84 30.48 1.58
C LYS A 14 25.04 31.10 0.20
N LYS A 15 26.00 32.00 0.01
CA LYS A 15 26.32 32.58 -1.32
C LYS A 15 26.76 31.52 -2.34
N LYS A 16 27.62 30.58 -1.94
CA LYS A 16 28.12 29.50 -2.81
C LYS A 16 27.01 28.58 -3.33
N PHE A 17 26.00 28.31 -2.50
CA PHE A 17 24.90 27.41 -2.86
C PHE A 17 23.63 28.12 -3.35
N LYS A 18 23.46 29.43 -3.10
CA LYS A 18 22.30 30.21 -3.58
C LYS A 18 22.17 30.20 -5.11
N ALA A 19 23.30 30.24 -5.82
CA ALA A 19 23.33 30.19 -7.29
C ALA A 19 23.16 28.76 -7.86
N LYS A 20 23.24 27.73 -7.00
CA LYS A 20 23.12 26.31 -7.38
C LYS A 20 21.79 25.70 -6.98
N CYS A 21 20.81 26.49 -6.53
CA CYS A 21 19.45 25.95 -6.43
C CYS A 21 18.96 25.69 -7.86
N PRO A 22 18.82 24.42 -8.28
CA PRO A 22 18.16 24.15 -9.54
C PRO A 22 16.77 24.75 -9.49
N GLU A 23 16.29 25.15 -10.65
CA GLU A 23 14.94 25.66 -10.81
C GLU A 23 13.94 24.70 -10.13
N PRO A 24 12.93 25.20 -9.40
CA PRO A 24 12.00 24.34 -8.69
C PRO A 24 11.43 23.27 -9.62
N LEU A 25 11.46 22.02 -9.17
CA LEU A 25 11.01 20.85 -9.94
C LEU A 25 9.56 20.98 -10.47
N ASN A 26 8.79 21.91 -9.90
CA ASN A 26 7.44 22.24 -10.30
C ASN A 26 7.33 22.77 -11.75
N ARG A 27 8.41 23.31 -12.34
CA ARG A 27 8.41 23.75 -13.75
C ARG A 27 8.69 22.63 -14.74
N GLN A 28 9.22 21.49 -14.28
CA GLN A 28 9.56 20.35 -15.15
C GLN A 28 8.33 19.52 -15.54
N PHE A 29 7.22 19.67 -14.82
CA PHE A 29 6.00 18.90 -15.05
C PHE A 29 4.78 19.81 -14.99
N PRO A 30 4.53 20.62 -16.04
CA PRO A 30 3.37 21.52 -16.09
C PRO A 30 2.03 20.78 -16.00
N GLU A 31 2.01 19.49 -16.35
CA GLU A 31 0.84 18.63 -16.21
C GLU A 31 0.56 18.18 -14.78
N ARG A 32 1.54 18.29 -13.86
CA ARG A 32 1.34 17.89 -12.46
C ARG A 32 0.56 18.97 -11.72
N ALA A 33 -0.52 18.55 -11.07
CA ALA A 33 -1.27 19.39 -10.15
C ALA A 33 -0.36 20.00 -9.08
N THR A 34 -0.62 21.25 -8.72
CA THR A 34 0.17 21.90 -7.67
C THR A 34 -0.10 21.24 -6.32
N LYS A 35 0.77 21.49 -5.33
CA LYS A 35 0.57 20.97 -3.97
C LYS A 35 -0.79 21.38 -3.40
N GLN A 36 -1.26 22.60 -3.70
CA GLN A 36 -2.54 23.11 -3.22
C GLN A 36 -3.70 22.35 -3.88
N ASP A 37 -3.66 22.19 -5.20
CA ASP A 37 -4.67 21.43 -5.95
C ASP A 37 -4.73 19.97 -5.50
N ALA A 38 -3.58 19.36 -5.19
CA ALA A 38 -3.52 17.99 -4.70
C ALA A 38 -4.22 17.83 -3.34
N ILE A 39 -4.02 18.80 -2.44
CA ILE A 39 -4.67 18.82 -1.11
C ILE A 39 -6.19 19.00 -1.27
N GLU A 40 -6.62 19.91 -2.15
CA GLU A 40 -8.03 20.15 -2.40
C GLU A 40 -8.71 18.91 -3.01
N ASN A 41 -8.10 18.30 -4.02
CA ASN A 41 -8.61 17.10 -4.67
C ASN A 41 -8.68 15.89 -3.74
N ASP A 42 -7.72 15.74 -2.82
CA ASP A 42 -7.79 14.73 -1.76
C ASP A 42 -8.98 14.99 -0.80
N GLY A 43 -9.17 16.24 -0.38
CA GLY A 43 -10.31 16.64 0.44
C GLY A 43 -11.64 16.37 -0.24
N LEU A 44 -11.78 16.69 -1.52
CA LEU A 44 -12.98 16.41 -2.31
C LEU A 44 -13.24 14.91 -2.46
N ARG A 45 -12.20 14.09 -2.68
CA ARG A 45 -12.33 12.63 -2.74
C ARG A 45 -12.81 12.03 -1.42
N LYS A 46 -12.30 12.51 -0.28
CA LYS A 46 -12.72 12.05 1.05
C LYS A 46 -14.15 12.47 1.40
N ARG A 47 -14.59 13.65 0.94
CA ARG A 47 -15.96 14.17 1.16
C ARG A 47 -17.01 13.50 0.28
N LYS A 48 -16.62 12.98 -0.89
CA LYS A 48 -17.47 12.09 -1.68
C LYS A 48 -17.55 10.75 -0.95
N ILE A 49 -18.50 10.62 -0.04
CA ILE A 49 -18.92 9.32 0.49
C ILE A 49 -19.29 8.48 -0.73
N ALA A 50 -18.41 7.57 -1.13
CA ALA A 50 -18.73 6.61 -2.17
C ALA A 50 -19.90 5.78 -1.65
N GLN A 51 -21.06 5.88 -2.30
CA GLN A 51 -22.16 4.98 -2.02
C GLN A 51 -21.66 3.56 -2.33
N LEU A 52 -21.59 2.71 -1.31
CA LEU A 52 -21.31 1.30 -1.51
C LEU A 52 -22.49 0.72 -2.31
N PHE A 53 -22.20 -0.01 -3.39
CA PHE A 53 -23.22 -0.76 -4.11
C PHE A 53 -22.90 -2.25 -4.03
N PRO A 54 -23.79 -3.07 -3.45
CA PRO A 54 -25.07 -2.67 -2.86
C PRO A 54 -24.87 -1.88 -1.53
N PRO A 55 -25.86 -1.05 -1.13
CA PRO A 55 -25.81 -0.30 0.13
C PRO A 55 -25.64 -1.25 1.32
N GLY A 56 -25.10 -0.76 2.43
CA GLY A 56 -24.70 -1.60 3.57
C GLY A 56 -25.81 -2.52 4.09
N GLU A 57 -27.06 -2.07 4.05
CA GLU A 57 -28.26 -2.84 4.44
C GLU A 57 -28.51 -4.06 3.53
N ASP A 58 -28.11 -3.98 2.27
CA ASP A 58 -28.25 -5.06 1.29
C ASP A 58 -27.03 -6.00 1.32
N GLN A 59 -25.87 -5.55 1.84
CA GLN A 59 -24.72 -6.43 2.08
C GLN A 59 -24.97 -7.43 3.21
N GLU A 60 -25.77 -7.07 4.22
CA GLU A 60 -26.15 -8.00 5.30
C GLU A 60 -26.97 -9.19 4.78
N LYS A 61 -27.83 -8.94 3.77
CA LYS A 61 -28.63 -9.98 3.11
C LYS A 61 -27.79 -10.92 2.24
N GLU A 62 -26.66 -10.45 1.70
CA GLU A 62 -25.73 -11.28 0.94
C GLU A 62 -24.80 -12.11 1.83
N LYS A 63 -24.46 -11.63 3.03
CA LYS A 63 -23.64 -12.37 4.00
C LYS A 63 -24.31 -13.65 4.50
N GLU A 64 -25.63 -13.72 4.55
CA GLU A 64 -26.35 -14.96 4.88
C GLU A 64 -26.25 -16.03 3.78
N LYS A 65 -26.00 -15.64 2.52
CA LYS A 65 -25.75 -16.59 1.42
C LYS A 65 -24.30 -17.05 1.33
N GLU A 66 -23.36 -16.34 1.95
CA GLU A 66 -21.91 -16.62 1.87
C GLU A 66 -21.35 -17.41 3.06
N GLN A 67 -22.21 -17.95 3.94
CA GLN A 67 -21.78 -18.89 4.99
C GLN A 67 -21.40 -20.29 4.47
N GLU A 68 -21.36 -20.50 3.15
CA GLU A 68 -20.56 -21.57 2.57
C GLU A 68 -19.14 -21.05 2.32
N HIS A 69 -18.35 -20.99 3.40
CA HIS A 69 -16.90 -20.83 3.25
C HIS A 69 -16.39 -21.81 2.18
N PRO A 70 -15.63 -21.37 1.15
CA PRO A 70 -15.02 -22.31 0.23
C PRO A 70 -14.05 -23.15 1.05
N THR A 71 -14.45 -24.39 1.34
CA THR A 71 -13.56 -25.34 2.01
C THR A 71 -12.35 -25.50 1.11
N LYS A 72 -11.20 -24.95 1.53
CA LYS A 72 -9.95 -25.11 0.79
C LYS A 72 -9.75 -26.62 0.62
N LYS A 73 -9.80 -27.10 -0.63
CA LYS A 73 -9.63 -28.53 -0.94
C LYS A 73 -8.33 -28.98 -0.31
N THR A 74 -8.43 -29.92 0.64
CA THR A 74 -7.25 -30.46 1.29
C THR A 74 -6.47 -31.25 0.25
N ARG A 75 -5.17 -30.96 0.09
CA ARG A 75 -4.30 -31.68 -0.84
C ARG A 75 -4.27 -33.16 -0.45
N CYS A 76 -4.34 -34.07 -1.42
CA CYS A 76 -4.12 -35.49 -1.18
C CYS A 76 -2.66 -35.91 -1.44
N CYS A 77 -2.19 -36.94 -0.73
CA CYS A 77 -0.91 -37.58 -1.00
C CYS A 77 -0.93 -38.24 -2.39
N LYS A 78 0.14 -38.11 -3.17
CA LYS A 78 0.22 -38.77 -4.48
C LYS A 78 0.39 -40.29 -4.39
N LYS A 79 0.95 -40.81 -3.29
CA LYS A 79 1.17 -42.24 -3.06
C LYS A 79 -0.09 -42.93 -2.51
N CYS A 80 -0.56 -42.51 -1.32
CA CYS A 80 -1.68 -43.16 -0.64
C CYS A 80 -3.06 -42.52 -0.88
N LYS A 81 -3.15 -41.42 -1.66
CA LYS A 81 -4.38 -40.66 -1.95
C LYS A 81 -5.13 -40.09 -0.73
N GLN A 82 -4.60 -40.25 0.48
CA GLN A 82 -5.20 -39.70 1.70
C GLN A 82 -4.98 -38.18 1.81
N ALA A 83 -5.90 -37.51 2.51
CA ALA A 83 -5.86 -36.07 2.73
C ALA A 83 -4.67 -35.67 3.62
N MET A 84 -3.85 -34.72 3.17
CA MET A 84 -2.66 -34.21 3.87
C MET A 84 -3.01 -33.11 4.87
N LYS A 85 -4.04 -33.32 5.71
CA LYS A 85 -4.41 -32.38 6.77
C LYS A 85 -3.50 -32.61 7.97
N GLY A 86 -2.56 -31.70 8.23
CA GLY A 86 -1.62 -31.81 9.35
C GLY A 86 -0.42 -32.75 9.11
N LEU A 87 -0.25 -33.30 7.91
CA LEU A 87 0.90 -34.14 7.55
C LEU A 87 1.99 -33.36 6.82
N PRO A 88 3.29 -33.66 7.07
CA PRO A 88 4.40 -33.03 6.37
C PRO A 88 4.37 -33.38 4.88
N ARG A 89 4.71 -32.40 4.03
CA ARG A 89 4.65 -32.56 2.56
C ARG A 89 5.59 -33.64 2.01
N SER A 90 6.63 -33.98 2.75
CA SER A 90 7.75 -34.81 2.31
C SER A 90 7.58 -36.31 2.62
N HIS A 91 6.75 -36.68 3.59
CA HIS A 91 6.67 -38.05 4.10
C HIS A 91 5.25 -38.57 4.01
N CYS A 92 5.09 -39.76 3.43
CA CYS A 92 3.84 -40.49 3.43
C CYS A 92 3.81 -41.40 4.67
N PRO A 93 2.73 -41.39 5.47
CA PRO A 93 2.65 -42.20 6.69
C PRO A 93 2.46 -43.70 6.41
N THR A 94 2.09 -44.08 5.18
CA THR A 94 2.02 -45.49 4.79
C THR A 94 3.44 -45.98 4.43
N PRO A 95 4.02 -46.95 5.15
CA PRO A 95 5.16 -47.70 4.65
C PRO A 95 4.73 -48.46 3.38
N GLU A 96 5.67 -48.67 2.46
CA GLU A 96 5.48 -49.57 1.30
C GLU A 96 5.11 -50.98 1.75
#